data_AF-A0AAU3BL51-F1
#
_entry.id   AF-A0AAU3BL51-F1
#
_cell.length_a   1.000
_cell.length_b   1.000
_cell.length_c   1.000
_cell.angle_alpha   90.00
_cell.angle_beta   90.00
_cell.angle_gamma   90.00
#
_symmetry.space_group_name_H-M   'P 1'
#
loop_
_entity.id
_entity.type
_entity.pdbx_description
1 polymer ?
#
loop_
_entity_poly.entity_id
_entity_poly.type
_entity_poly.pdbx_seq_one_letter_code
_entity_poly.pdbx_strand_id
1 'polypeptide(L)'
;MTIDLAALPEDFLWGTATSAYQIEGAVAEDGRSPSIWDTFSHTPGKIDNGDDGDAACDHYHRWREDIGLMRRLGTNAYRLSIAWPRVMPGGDGPVNAKGLDFYDALIDGLLEAGITPSVTLYHWDLPQTLQDRGGWPARDTAHHLAAYASVVAERLGDRVQHWTTLNEPLCSAWIGHLEGRMAPGLTDLTAAVRASYHLLLGHGLATQAIRAAAPGAQIGIVNNLSSIESATDRPEDIAAAKRLDGHTNRWWLDPVHGRGFPADMVEVYGVELPEVAGDLETMAAPLDWLGLNYYFPSSVADDPSGPAPHARTVRRLGVPRTGMDWEVEAAGIESLLLRLTHDYGARKLYVTENGSAYPDVVRPDGTVDDPERTAYLEQHLAACASAARKGAPLAGYFAWSLLDNFEWAYGYDKRFGLVHVDYKTQARTIKGSGQRYAEIVRKHRGGASKAA
;
A
#
# COMPACT_ATOMS: atom_id res chain seq x y z
N MET A 1 8.97 6.63 -26.00
CA MET A 1 8.25 5.48 -25.40
C MET A 1 6.77 5.82 -25.42
N THR A 2 5.89 4.92 -25.84
CA THR A 2 4.45 5.19 -25.97
C THR A 2 3.67 4.16 -25.18
N ILE A 3 2.69 4.61 -24.38
CA ILE A 3 1.78 3.73 -23.65
C ILE A 3 0.78 3.14 -24.64
N ASP A 4 0.79 1.81 -24.77
CA ASP A 4 -0.17 1.09 -25.60
C ASP A 4 -1.45 0.82 -24.81
N LEU A 5 -2.32 1.82 -24.82
CA LEU A 5 -3.58 1.77 -24.08
C LEU A 5 -4.54 0.69 -24.61
N ALA A 6 -4.37 0.21 -25.85
CA ALA A 6 -5.22 -0.85 -26.41
C ALA A 6 -4.92 -2.24 -25.81
N ALA A 7 -3.79 -2.39 -25.10
CA ALA A 7 -3.46 -3.59 -24.37
C ALA A 7 -4.20 -3.71 -23.03
N LEU A 8 -4.77 -2.62 -22.54
CA LEU A 8 -5.53 -2.57 -21.30
C LEU A 8 -7.02 -2.86 -21.59
N PRO A 9 -7.72 -3.56 -20.70
CA PRO A 9 -9.14 -3.87 -20.89
C PRO A 9 -10.01 -2.61 -20.84
N GLU A 10 -11.18 -2.62 -21.50
CA GLU A 10 -12.05 -1.45 -21.56
C GLU A 10 -12.57 -0.99 -20.19
N ASP A 11 -12.80 -1.94 -19.28
CA ASP A 11 -13.27 -1.74 -17.91
C ASP A 11 -12.12 -1.48 -16.91
N PHE A 12 -10.91 -1.18 -17.39
CA PHE A 12 -9.75 -0.90 -16.54
C PHE A 12 -10.03 0.16 -15.48
N LEU A 13 -9.65 -0.15 -14.24
CA LEU A 13 -9.76 0.79 -13.12
C LEU A 13 -8.55 1.74 -13.14
N TRP A 14 -8.81 2.98 -13.53
CA TRP A 14 -7.90 4.10 -13.39
C TRP A 14 -8.18 4.81 -12.07
N GLY A 15 -7.23 4.74 -11.13
CA GLY A 15 -7.43 5.29 -9.80
C GLY A 15 -6.25 6.05 -9.24
N THR A 16 -6.50 6.68 -8.10
CA THR A 16 -5.47 7.19 -7.19
C THR A 16 -5.60 6.47 -5.85
N ALA A 17 -4.50 6.40 -5.11
CA ALA A 17 -4.45 5.78 -3.79
C ALA A 17 -4.02 6.77 -2.71
N THR A 18 -4.50 6.54 -1.48
CA THR A 18 -4.15 7.25 -0.24
C THR A 18 -4.27 6.30 0.96
N SER A 19 -3.82 6.74 2.13
CA SER A 19 -4.06 6.06 3.41
C SER A 19 -4.55 7.03 4.48
N ALA A 20 -5.32 6.52 5.42
CA ALA A 20 -6.04 7.28 6.43
C ALA A 20 -5.12 8.21 7.24
N TYR A 21 -4.14 7.65 7.95
CA TYR A 21 -3.26 8.46 8.80
C TYR A 21 -2.46 9.52 8.01
N GLN A 22 -2.14 9.23 6.76
CA GLN A 22 -1.33 10.15 5.95
C GLN A 22 -2.10 11.39 5.47
N ILE A 23 -3.43 11.29 5.30
CA ILE A 23 -4.23 12.38 4.72
C ILE A 23 -5.34 12.93 5.63
N GLU A 24 -5.87 12.14 6.57
CA GLU A 24 -7.10 12.49 7.27
C GLU A 24 -6.94 13.68 8.21
N GLY A 25 -5.92 13.64 9.08
CA GLY A 25 -5.82 14.53 10.23
C GLY A 25 -7.00 14.33 11.20
N ALA A 26 -7.32 15.40 11.95
CA ALA A 26 -8.42 15.41 12.92
C ALA A 26 -8.29 14.26 13.94
N VAL A 27 -7.06 14.00 14.38
CA VAL A 27 -6.67 12.79 15.13
C VAL A 27 -7.33 12.63 16.50
N ALA A 28 -7.89 13.71 17.05
CA ALA A 28 -8.59 13.74 18.34
C ALA A 28 -10.11 14.00 18.21
N GLU A 29 -10.65 14.04 16.99
CA GLU A 29 -12.05 14.37 16.75
C GLU A 29 -12.97 13.13 16.73
N ASP A 30 -14.24 13.36 17.05
CA ASP A 30 -15.33 12.38 16.94
C ASP A 30 -15.06 11.01 17.55
N GLY A 31 -14.27 10.98 18.64
CA GLY A 31 -14.04 9.79 19.45
C GLY A 31 -12.94 8.85 18.92
N ARG A 32 -12.13 9.27 17.95
CA ARG A 32 -10.91 8.57 17.55
C ARG A 32 -9.94 8.44 18.74
N SER A 33 -9.28 7.29 18.88
CA SER A 33 -8.16 7.12 19.82
C SER A 33 -6.80 7.22 19.11
N PRO A 34 -5.69 7.39 19.86
CA PRO A 34 -4.36 7.31 19.27
C PRO A 34 -4.08 5.95 18.63
N SER A 35 -3.43 5.97 17.47
CA SER A 35 -2.77 4.83 16.85
C SER A 35 -1.30 4.73 17.27
N ILE A 36 -0.64 3.65 16.85
CA ILE A 36 0.81 3.52 16.96
C ILE A 36 1.55 4.63 16.20
N TRP A 37 0.96 5.18 15.14
CA TRP A 37 1.56 6.26 14.37
C TRP A 37 1.45 7.61 15.06
N ASP A 38 0.35 7.89 15.76
CA ASP A 38 0.25 9.07 16.63
C ASP A 38 1.34 9.02 17.72
N THR A 39 1.51 7.87 18.37
CA THR A 39 2.54 7.69 19.41
C THR A 39 3.95 7.80 18.83
N PHE A 40 4.20 7.18 17.68
CA PHE A 40 5.51 7.19 17.03
C PHE A 40 5.88 8.59 16.53
N SER A 41 4.96 9.32 15.90
CA SER A 41 5.25 10.66 15.38
C SER A 41 5.55 11.69 16.46
N HIS A 42 4.87 11.58 17.61
CA HIS A 42 5.10 12.42 18.77
C HIS A 42 6.33 12.02 19.60
N THR A 43 7.02 10.93 19.23
CA THR A 43 8.25 10.52 19.90
C THR A 43 9.45 11.28 19.30
N PRO A 44 10.21 12.06 20.11
CA PRO A 44 11.33 12.85 19.60
C PRO A 44 12.36 12.01 18.82
N GLY A 45 12.72 12.48 17.63
CA GLY A 45 13.74 11.86 16.77
C GLY A 45 13.25 10.67 15.95
N LYS A 46 11.95 10.35 15.94
CA LYS A 46 11.38 9.29 15.11
C LYS A 46 10.95 9.72 13.72
N ILE A 47 10.59 10.99 13.56
CA ILE A 47 10.19 11.58 12.27
C ILE A 47 11.14 12.72 11.91
N ASP A 48 11.50 12.79 10.64
CA ASP A 48 12.20 13.94 10.09
C ASP A 48 11.44 15.25 10.40
N ASN A 49 12.18 16.30 10.74
CA ASN A 49 11.65 17.62 11.13
C ASN A 49 10.72 17.64 12.37
N GLY A 50 10.46 16.50 13.01
CA GLY A 50 9.46 16.41 14.08
C GLY A 50 8.03 16.59 13.60
N ASP A 51 7.75 16.25 12.33
CA ASP A 51 6.42 16.29 11.74
C ASP A 51 5.50 15.20 12.35
N ASP A 52 4.19 15.43 12.32
CA ASP A 52 3.16 14.50 12.78
C ASP A 52 1.95 14.45 11.83
N GLY A 53 1.04 13.51 12.06
CA GLY A 53 -0.18 13.33 11.28
C GLY A 53 -1.40 14.11 11.78
N ASP A 54 -1.25 15.09 12.69
CA ASP A 54 -2.39 15.70 13.38
C ASP A 54 -3.30 16.46 12.42
N ALA A 55 -2.68 17.26 11.54
CA ALA A 55 -3.36 18.03 10.51
C ALA A 55 -3.38 17.31 9.16
N ALA A 56 -2.25 16.72 8.75
CA ALA A 56 -2.10 16.05 7.46
C ALA A 56 -2.62 16.92 6.29
N CYS A 57 -3.46 16.33 5.45
CA CYS A 57 -4.14 17.04 4.36
C CYS A 57 -5.52 17.55 4.80
N ASP A 58 -5.91 17.42 6.07
CA ASP A 58 -7.25 17.79 6.56
C ASP A 58 -8.38 17.12 5.74
N HIS A 59 -8.13 15.91 5.22
CA HIS A 59 -9.06 15.19 4.36
C HIS A 59 -10.36 14.83 5.11
N TYR A 60 -10.28 14.61 6.43
CA TYR A 60 -11.46 14.35 7.25
C TYR A 60 -12.55 15.41 7.07
N HIS A 61 -12.16 16.68 6.93
CA HIS A 61 -13.08 17.79 6.69
C HIS A 61 -13.29 18.11 5.20
N ARG A 62 -12.32 17.78 4.34
CA ARG A 62 -12.24 18.26 2.95
C ARG A 62 -12.49 17.20 1.89
N TRP A 63 -12.86 16.00 2.28
CA TRP A 63 -13.02 14.87 1.36
C TRP A 63 -13.90 15.16 0.13
N ARG A 64 -14.92 16.03 0.24
CA ARG A 64 -15.76 16.45 -0.89
C ARG A 64 -14.98 17.24 -1.95
N GLU A 65 -14.07 18.11 -1.52
CA GLU A 65 -13.15 18.82 -2.41
C GLU A 65 -12.21 17.82 -3.12
N ASP A 66 -11.74 16.83 -2.37
CA ASP A 66 -10.80 15.83 -2.87
C ASP A 66 -11.45 14.86 -3.87
N ILE A 67 -12.73 14.50 -3.69
CA ILE A 67 -13.52 13.83 -4.75
C ILE A 67 -13.64 14.72 -5.98
N GLY A 68 -13.81 16.03 -5.81
CA GLY A 68 -13.80 17.00 -6.89
C GLY A 68 -12.49 16.97 -7.70
N LEU A 69 -11.34 16.71 -7.07
CA LEU A 69 -10.06 16.50 -7.75
C LEU A 69 -10.06 15.22 -8.57
N MET A 70 -10.51 14.09 -8.00
CA MET A 70 -10.60 12.81 -8.70
C MET A 70 -11.44 12.93 -9.98
N ARG A 71 -12.58 13.63 -9.91
CA ARG A 71 -13.42 13.91 -11.09
C ARG A 71 -12.69 14.74 -12.15
N ARG A 72 -11.87 15.72 -11.77
CA ARG A 72 -11.04 16.50 -12.71
C ARG A 72 -9.94 15.65 -13.35
N LEU A 73 -9.37 14.71 -12.60
CA LEU A 73 -8.43 13.72 -13.13
C LEU A 73 -9.13 12.69 -14.04
N GLY A 74 -10.43 12.50 -13.89
CA GLY A 74 -11.22 11.55 -14.69
C GLY A 74 -11.06 10.10 -14.24
N THR A 75 -10.53 9.86 -13.05
CA THR A 75 -10.40 8.53 -12.46
C THR A 75 -11.77 7.92 -12.16
N ASN A 76 -11.88 6.60 -12.25
CA ASN A 76 -13.10 5.84 -11.96
C ASN A 76 -12.95 4.91 -10.76
N ALA A 77 -11.83 4.95 -10.07
CA ALA A 77 -11.62 4.24 -8.83
C ALA A 77 -10.81 5.10 -7.83
N TYR A 78 -11.05 4.88 -6.54
CA TYR A 78 -10.27 5.48 -5.47
C TYR A 78 -9.95 4.40 -4.44
N ARG A 79 -8.65 4.19 -4.21
CA ARG A 79 -8.17 3.31 -3.16
C ARG A 79 -7.93 4.13 -1.90
N LEU A 80 -8.61 3.75 -0.82
CA LEU A 80 -8.54 4.40 0.49
C LEU A 80 -8.31 3.36 1.57
N SER A 81 -7.82 3.77 2.74
CA SER A 81 -7.89 2.94 3.95
C SER A 81 -8.88 3.50 4.96
N ILE A 82 -9.33 2.64 5.86
CA ILE A 82 -10.21 3.00 6.98
C ILE A 82 -9.37 2.94 8.26
N ALA A 83 -9.39 4.02 9.03
CA ALA A 83 -8.67 4.09 10.29
C ALA A 83 -9.36 3.23 11.35
N TRP A 84 -8.76 2.08 11.64
CA TRP A 84 -9.16 1.24 12.77
C TRP A 84 -9.35 2.05 14.08
N PRO A 85 -8.45 2.96 14.50
CA PRO A 85 -8.62 3.76 15.73
C PRO A 85 -9.81 4.73 15.68
N ARG A 86 -10.35 5.07 14.49
CA ARG A 86 -11.62 5.82 14.39
C ARG A 86 -12.81 4.91 14.63
N VAL A 87 -12.80 3.70 14.07
CA VAL A 87 -13.94 2.80 14.04
C VAL A 87 -14.08 2.00 15.34
N MET A 88 -12.97 1.48 15.86
CA MET A 88 -12.91 0.77 17.14
C MET A 88 -11.77 1.36 17.97
N PRO A 89 -12.01 2.46 18.71
CA PRO A 89 -10.95 3.17 19.43
C PRO A 89 -10.22 2.32 20.49
N GLY A 90 -10.88 1.32 21.07
CA GLY A 90 -10.24 0.35 21.98
C GLY A 90 -9.38 -0.70 21.26
N GLY A 91 -9.43 -0.73 19.92
CA GLY A 91 -8.92 -1.82 19.07
C GLY A 91 -9.81 -3.05 19.06
N ASP A 92 -10.49 -3.30 20.17
CA ASP A 92 -11.64 -4.18 20.32
C ASP A 92 -12.78 -3.44 21.04
N GLY A 93 -13.91 -4.13 21.22
CA GLY A 93 -15.04 -3.59 21.98
C GLY A 93 -15.98 -2.69 21.18
N PRO A 94 -16.53 -1.61 21.79
CA PRO A 94 -17.63 -0.86 21.19
C PRO A 94 -17.20 -0.09 19.95
N VAL A 95 -18.06 -0.14 18.93
CA VAL A 95 -17.90 0.62 17.69
C VAL A 95 -18.17 2.10 17.95
N ASN A 96 -17.31 2.96 17.43
CA ASN A 96 -17.55 4.39 17.39
C ASN A 96 -18.36 4.74 16.13
N ALA A 97 -19.67 4.94 16.31
CA ALA A 97 -20.59 5.23 15.22
C ALA A 97 -20.17 6.43 14.37
N LYS A 98 -19.69 7.52 14.99
CA LYS A 98 -19.25 8.71 14.26
C LYS A 98 -18.04 8.44 13.35
N GLY A 99 -17.13 7.59 13.80
CA GLY A 99 -15.99 7.15 12.99
C GLY A 99 -16.44 6.41 11.73
N LEU A 100 -17.44 5.53 11.85
CA LEU A 100 -18.04 4.86 10.69
C LEU A 100 -18.85 5.79 9.80
N ASP A 101 -19.58 6.75 10.37
CA ASP A 101 -20.42 7.68 9.61
C ASP A 101 -19.59 8.57 8.65
N PHE A 102 -18.34 8.88 9.01
CA PHE A 102 -17.40 9.54 8.09
C PHE A 102 -17.16 8.70 6.83
N TYR A 103 -16.77 7.43 7.00
CA TYR A 103 -16.52 6.55 5.86
C TYR A 103 -17.79 6.23 5.09
N ASP A 104 -18.93 6.07 5.78
CA ASP A 104 -20.24 5.88 5.14
C ASP A 104 -20.55 7.03 4.17
N ALA A 105 -20.40 8.28 4.63
CA ALA A 105 -20.61 9.46 3.80
C ALA A 105 -19.57 9.61 2.68
N LEU A 106 -18.31 9.24 2.93
CA LEU A 106 -17.26 9.25 1.92
C LEU A 106 -17.55 8.24 0.80
N ILE A 107 -17.96 7.03 1.14
CA ILE A 107 -18.35 5.99 0.18
C ILE A 107 -19.54 6.45 -0.66
N ASP A 108 -20.57 7.04 -0.05
CA ASP A 108 -21.70 7.60 -0.80
C ASP A 108 -21.25 8.67 -1.80
N GLY A 109 -20.44 9.63 -1.36
CA GLY A 109 -19.98 10.69 -2.26
C GLY A 109 -19.06 10.19 -3.38
N LEU A 110 -18.29 9.12 -3.17
CA LEU A 110 -17.49 8.48 -4.23
C LEU A 110 -18.42 7.86 -5.28
N LEU A 111 -19.43 7.11 -4.84
CA LEU A 111 -20.38 6.45 -5.73
C LEU A 111 -21.26 7.46 -6.49
N GLU A 112 -21.71 8.53 -5.84
CA GLU A 112 -22.39 9.66 -6.49
C GLU A 112 -21.52 10.33 -7.57
N ALA A 113 -20.20 10.34 -7.38
CA ALA A 113 -19.24 10.84 -8.36
C ALA A 113 -18.90 9.83 -9.47
N GLY A 114 -19.43 8.59 -9.42
CA GLY A 114 -19.12 7.51 -10.35
C GLY A 114 -17.72 6.91 -10.15
N ILE A 115 -17.19 6.99 -8.92
CA ILE A 115 -15.87 6.51 -8.54
C ILE A 115 -16.04 5.25 -7.68
N THR A 116 -15.42 4.15 -8.12
CA THR A 116 -15.47 2.87 -7.42
C THR A 116 -14.57 2.90 -6.19
N PRO A 117 -15.10 2.71 -4.97
CA PRO A 117 -14.27 2.59 -3.78
C PRO A 117 -13.51 1.25 -3.76
N SER A 118 -12.23 1.31 -3.43
CA SER A 118 -11.37 0.16 -3.13
C SER A 118 -10.81 0.31 -1.72
N VAL A 119 -11.41 -0.40 -0.77
CA VAL A 119 -11.19 -0.18 0.67
C VAL A 119 -10.06 -1.05 1.19
N THR A 120 -9.13 -0.45 1.93
CA THR A 120 -8.09 -1.14 2.69
C THR A 120 -8.40 -1.09 4.18
N LEU A 121 -8.50 -2.25 4.83
CA LEU A 121 -8.84 -2.31 6.25
C LEU A 121 -7.68 -1.91 7.14
N TYR A 122 -6.47 -2.36 6.84
CA TYR A 122 -5.29 -2.06 7.64
C TYR A 122 -4.18 -1.43 6.79
N HIS A 123 -3.91 -0.15 7.06
CA HIS A 123 -2.79 0.60 6.51
C HIS A 123 -1.96 1.21 7.65
N TRP A 124 -1.47 0.32 8.51
CA TRP A 124 -0.44 0.53 9.54
C TRP A 124 -0.85 1.31 10.79
N ASP A 125 -2.01 1.93 10.82
CA ASP A 125 -2.52 2.73 11.94
C ASP A 125 -3.20 1.87 13.03
N LEU A 126 -2.50 0.85 13.54
CA LEU A 126 -2.98 0.01 14.64
C LEU A 126 -3.38 0.87 15.85
N PRO A 127 -4.54 0.67 16.49
CA PRO A 127 -4.89 1.34 17.74
C PRO A 127 -3.81 1.12 18.81
N GLN A 128 -3.34 2.20 19.46
CA GLN A 128 -2.25 2.13 20.44
C GLN A 128 -2.60 1.18 21.60
N THR A 129 -3.87 1.08 21.96
CA THR A 129 -4.36 0.16 23.00
C THR A 129 -4.07 -1.32 22.69
N LEU A 130 -4.04 -1.73 21.42
CA LEU A 130 -3.63 -3.08 21.03
C LEU A 130 -2.11 -3.24 21.08
N GLN A 131 -1.37 -2.18 20.73
CA GLN A 131 0.09 -2.19 20.85
C GLN A 131 0.53 -2.32 22.31
N ASP A 132 -0.15 -1.65 23.24
CA ASP A 132 0.09 -1.75 24.68
C ASP A 132 -0.18 -3.17 25.22
N ARG A 133 -0.99 -3.96 24.50
CA ARG A 133 -1.28 -5.39 24.76
C ARG A 133 -0.37 -6.35 23.99
N GLY A 134 0.67 -5.84 23.35
CA GLY A 134 1.67 -6.62 22.62
C GLY A 134 1.62 -6.50 21.10
N GLY A 135 0.63 -5.81 20.53
CA GLY A 135 0.56 -5.49 19.10
C GLY A 135 0.54 -6.72 18.20
N TRP A 136 1.09 -6.61 16.99
CA TRP A 136 1.15 -7.71 16.02
C TRP A 136 1.92 -8.96 16.49
N PRO A 137 2.96 -8.87 17.34
CA PRO A 137 3.54 -10.07 17.95
C PRO A 137 2.56 -10.90 18.78
N ALA A 138 1.46 -10.31 19.26
CA ALA A 138 0.40 -11.02 19.99
C ALA A 138 -0.69 -11.56 19.04
N ARG A 139 -0.98 -12.86 19.16
CA ARG A 139 -1.94 -13.56 18.29
C ARG A 139 -3.34 -12.92 18.29
N ASP A 140 -3.80 -12.47 19.46
CA ASP A 140 -5.12 -11.87 19.62
C ASP A 140 -5.36 -10.68 18.67
N THR A 141 -4.31 -9.95 18.28
CA THR A 141 -4.41 -8.84 17.32
C THR A 141 -4.95 -9.28 15.96
N ALA A 142 -4.64 -10.51 15.52
CA ALA A 142 -5.21 -11.09 14.30
C ALA A 142 -6.73 -11.30 14.41
N HIS A 143 -7.21 -11.72 15.58
CA HIS A 143 -8.64 -11.89 15.86
C HIS A 143 -9.36 -10.54 15.97
N HIS A 144 -8.71 -9.52 16.55
CA HIS A 144 -9.27 -8.17 16.61
C HIS A 144 -9.38 -7.54 15.22
N LEU A 145 -8.41 -7.79 14.32
CA LEU A 145 -8.52 -7.34 12.93
C LEU A 145 -9.77 -7.96 12.27
N ALA A 146 -10.04 -9.24 12.51
CA ALA A 146 -11.21 -9.91 11.94
C ALA A 146 -12.54 -9.35 12.49
N ALA A 147 -12.60 -9.06 13.80
CA ALA A 147 -13.77 -8.43 14.40
C ALA A 147 -14.03 -7.03 13.82
N TYR A 148 -12.97 -6.22 13.69
CA TYR A 148 -13.02 -4.92 13.04
C TYR A 148 -13.44 -5.03 11.56
N ALA A 149 -12.89 -6.00 10.83
CA ALA A 149 -13.24 -6.26 9.44
C ALA A 149 -14.74 -6.57 9.28
N SER A 150 -15.32 -7.38 10.19
CA SER A 150 -16.77 -7.67 10.21
C SER A 150 -17.59 -6.39 10.37
N VAL A 151 -17.25 -5.55 11.36
CA VAL A 151 -17.97 -4.28 11.62
C VAL A 151 -17.97 -3.37 10.40
N VAL A 152 -16.81 -3.20 9.77
CA VAL A 152 -16.68 -2.34 8.58
C VAL A 152 -17.45 -2.92 7.40
N ALA A 153 -17.34 -4.23 7.16
CA ALA A 153 -18.02 -4.91 6.07
C ALA A 153 -19.55 -4.92 6.25
N GLU A 154 -20.05 -5.07 7.48
CA GLU A 154 -21.49 -4.97 7.79
C GLU A 154 -22.04 -3.58 7.47
N ARG A 155 -21.25 -2.53 7.69
CA ARG A 155 -21.68 -1.14 7.47
C ARG A 155 -21.61 -0.71 6.00
N LEU A 156 -20.59 -1.16 5.27
CA LEU A 156 -20.24 -0.63 3.94
C LEU A 156 -20.35 -1.67 2.81
N GLY A 157 -20.48 -2.96 3.13
CA GLY A 157 -20.45 -4.06 2.17
C GLY A 157 -21.66 -4.18 1.26
N ASP A 158 -22.71 -3.38 1.50
CA ASP A 158 -23.82 -3.19 0.57
C ASP A 158 -23.41 -2.41 -0.69
N ARG A 159 -22.36 -1.58 -0.57
CA ARG A 159 -21.89 -0.64 -1.59
C ARG A 159 -20.44 -0.89 -2.02
N VAL A 160 -19.59 -1.34 -1.11
CA VAL A 160 -18.17 -1.63 -1.36
C VAL A 160 -17.99 -3.08 -1.79
N GLN A 161 -17.44 -3.28 -2.99
CA GLN A 161 -17.11 -4.61 -3.51
C GLN A 161 -15.62 -4.91 -3.46
N HIS A 162 -14.74 -3.92 -3.61
CA HIS A 162 -13.28 -4.16 -3.65
C HIS A 162 -12.68 -3.97 -2.26
N TRP A 163 -12.18 -5.07 -1.69
CA TRP A 163 -11.65 -5.11 -0.33
C TRP A 163 -10.20 -5.56 -0.30
N THR A 164 -9.37 -4.80 0.41
CA THR A 164 -8.00 -5.15 0.77
C THR A 164 -7.96 -5.34 2.28
N THR A 165 -7.44 -6.47 2.72
CA THR A 165 -7.23 -6.74 4.15
C THR A 165 -6.04 -5.96 4.68
N LEU A 166 -4.85 -6.19 4.13
CA LEU A 166 -3.59 -5.56 4.54
C LEU A 166 -2.95 -4.80 3.39
N ASN A 167 -2.41 -3.62 3.68
CA ASN A 167 -1.38 -2.97 2.87
C ASN A 167 0.01 -3.32 3.38
N GLU A 168 0.87 -3.85 2.52
CA GLU A 168 2.31 -3.99 2.75
C GLU A 168 2.64 -4.58 4.13
N PRO A 169 2.23 -5.83 4.42
CA PRO A 169 2.53 -6.46 5.71
C PRO A 169 4.05 -6.52 5.99
N LEU A 170 4.89 -6.46 4.94
CA LEU A 170 6.33 -6.25 5.02
C LEU A 170 6.69 -5.04 5.87
N CYS A 171 6.11 -3.88 5.59
CA CYS A 171 6.45 -2.64 6.25
C CYS A 171 6.05 -2.69 7.73
N SER A 172 4.86 -3.25 8.02
CA SER A 172 4.40 -3.44 9.39
C SER A 172 5.29 -4.41 10.18
N ALA A 173 5.75 -5.51 9.59
CA ALA A 173 6.60 -6.48 10.29
C ALA A 173 8.09 -6.10 10.28
N TRP A 174 8.73 -6.02 9.12
CA TRP A 174 10.17 -5.81 9.01
C TRP A 174 10.55 -4.38 9.39
N ILE A 175 9.93 -3.38 8.78
CA ILE A 175 10.36 -2.00 9.03
C ILE A 175 9.90 -1.52 10.43
N GLY A 176 8.73 -1.98 10.88
CA GLY A 176 8.16 -1.64 12.19
C GLY A 176 8.72 -2.42 13.38
N HIS A 177 9.10 -3.70 13.20
CA HIS A 177 9.49 -4.58 14.31
C HIS A 177 10.92 -5.14 14.24
N LEU A 178 11.58 -5.11 13.07
CA LEU A 178 12.98 -5.56 12.92
C LEU A 178 13.94 -4.37 12.81
N GLU A 179 13.60 -3.37 12.00
CA GLU A 179 14.49 -2.24 11.69
C GLU A 179 14.24 -1.02 12.57
N GLY A 180 13.05 -0.92 13.18
CA GLY A 180 12.66 0.17 14.07
C GLY A 180 12.51 1.54 13.41
N ARG A 181 12.45 1.59 12.07
CA ARG A 181 12.34 2.82 11.28
C ARG A 181 10.91 3.34 11.14
N MET A 182 9.91 2.48 11.34
CA MET A 182 8.48 2.83 11.31
C MET A 182 7.83 2.39 12.62
N ALA A 183 6.60 2.84 12.89
CA ALA A 183 5.85 2.42 14.08
C ALA A 183 5.67 0.88 14.12
N PRO A 184 5.76 0.23 15.31
CA PRO A 184 5.98 0.80 16.64
C PRO A 184 7.46 1.06 17.00
N GLY A 185 8.40 0.83 16.08
CA GLY A 185 9.80 1.20 16.25
C GLY A 185 10.65 0.17 17.00
N LEU A 186 10.29 -1.11 16.93
CA LEU A 186 11.06 -2.20 17.57
C LEU A 186 12.18 -2.70 16.68
N THR A 187 13.22 -3.25 17.31
CA THR A 187 14.39 -3.84 16.65
C THR A 187 14.63 -5.27 17.15
N ASP A 188 13.63 -6.14 16.97
CA ASP A 188 13.60 -7.51 17.50
C ASP A 188 13.12 -8.49 16.42
N LEU A 189 14.02 -9.38 15.99
CA LEU A 189 13.73 -10.41 14.97
C LEU A 189 12.62 -11.37 15.38
N THR A 190 12.54 -11.77 16.66
CA THR A 190 11.48 -12.66 17.14
C THR A 190 10.13 -11.96 17.10
N ALA A 191 10.08 -10.71 17.55
CA ALA A 191 8.87 -9.89 17.46
C ALA A 191 8.44 -9.71 15.99
N ALA A 192 9.38 -9.45 15.09
CA ALA A 192 9.10 -9.25 13.67
C ALA A 192 8.57 -10.52 12.98
N VAL A 193 9.17 -11.69 13.25
CA VAL A 193 8.67 -12.97 12.71
C VAL A 193 7.27 -13.26 13.23
N ARG A 194 7.02 -13.08 14.53
CA ARG A 194 5.67 -13.26 15.12
C ARG A 194 4.66 -12.27 14.54
N ALA A 195 5.04 -11.00 14.37
CA ALA A 195 4.20 -9.99 13.73
C ALA A 195 3.86 -10.38 12.29
N SER A 196 4.85 -10.84 11.51
CA SER A 196 4.63 -11.30 10.13
C SER A 196 3.64 -12.47 10.06
N TYR A 197 3.74 -13.42 10.99
CA TYR A 197 2.85 -14.58 11.07
C TYR A 197 1.41 -14.15 11.39
N HIS A 198 1.23 -13.34 12.44
CA HIS A 198 -0.11 -12.91 12.86
C HIS A 198 -0.76 -11.91 11.91
N LEU A 199 0.02 -11.11 11.17
CA LEU A 199 -0.50 -10.32 10.06
C LEU A 199 -1.14 -11.24 9.02
N LEU A 200 -0.43 -12.25 8.52
CA LEU A 200 -0.99 -13.19 7.53
C LEU A 200 -2.16 -14.02 8.08
N LEU A 201 -2.12 -14.40 9.36
CA LEU A 201 -3.28 -15.02 10.01
C LEU A 201 -4.49 -14.06 10.03
N GLY A 202 -4.25 -12.81 10.43
CA GLY A 202 -5.27 -11.76 10.44
C GLY A 202 -5.85 -11.49 9.05
N HIS A 203 -5.03 -11.54 8.00
CA HIS A 203 -5.48 -11.49 6.61
C HIS A 203 -6.51 -12.59 6.31
N GLY A 204 -6.20 -13.84 6.66
CA GLY A 204 -7.11 -14.98 6.45
C GLY A 204 -8.41 -14.85 7.24
N LEU A 205 -8.32 -14.49 8.52
CA LEU A 205 -9.49 -14.30 9.39
C LEU A 205 -10.36 -13.12 8.94
N ALA A 206 -9.76 -11.99 8.55
CA ALA A 206 -10.48 -10.84 8.02
C ALA A 206 -11.16 -11.18 6.69
N THR A 207 -10.52 -11.97 5.83
CA THR A 207 -11.13 -12.46 4.58
C THR A 207 -12.41 -13.25 4.86
N GLN A 208 -12.38 -14.14 5.85
CA GLN A 208 -13.56 -14.90 6.27
C GLN A 208 -14.67 -13.98 6.83
N ALA A 209 -14.30 -13.02 7.69
CA ALA A 209 -15.25 -12.07 8.27
C ALA A 209 -15.94 -11.20 7.21
N ILE A 210 -15.17 -10.65 6.25
CA ILE A 210 -15.71 -9.82 5.17
C ILE A 210 -16.68 -10.64 4.31
N ARG A 211 -16.32 -11.87 3.91
CA ARG A 211 -17.22 -12.72 3.09
C ARG A 211 -18.53 -13.07 3.81
N ALA A 212 -18.47 -13.24 5.12
CA ALA A 212 -19.66 -13.51 5.93
C ALA A 212 -20.60 -12.29 5.98
N ALA A 213 -20.04 -11.07 6.15
CA ALA A 213 -20.80 -9.83 6.24
C ALA A 213 -21.25 -9.28 4.87
N ALA A 214 -20.43 -9.49 3.83
CA ALA A 214 -20.62 -8.94 2.48
C ALA A 214 -20.39 -10.04 1.42
N PRO A 215 -21.42 -10.84 1.09
CA PRO A 215 -21.27 -11.97 0.15
C PRO A 215 -20.82 -11.59 -1.27
N GLY A 216 -20.96 -10.32 -1.67
CA GLY A 216 -20.50 -9.78 -2.95
C GLY A 216 -19.05 -9.26 -2.94
N ALA A 217 -18.33 -9.39 -1.83
CA ALA A 217 -16.98 -8.88 -1.69
C ALA A 217 -15.97 -9.61 -2.60
N GLN A 218 -15.18 -8.81 -3.33
CA GLN A 218 -13.96 -9.23 -4.03
C GLN A 218 -12.75 -8.84 -3.18
N ILE A 219 -12.07 -9.84 -2.62
CA ILE A 219 -11.04 -9.64 -1.60
C ILE A 219 -9.65 -9.92 -2.16
N GLY A 220 -8.72 -9.02 -1.86
CA GLY A 220 -7.30 -9.17 -2.14
C GLY A 220 -6.41 -8.82 -0.96
N ILE A 221 -5.11 -9.01 -1.19
CA ILE A 221 -4.02 -8.53 -0.35
C ILE A 221 -3.08 -7.68 -1.21
N VAL A 222 -2.53 -6.63 -0.61
CA VAL A 222 -1.59 -5.72 -1.27
C VAL A 222 -0.20 -5.93 -0.70
N ASN A 223 0.76 -6.28 -1.56
CA ASN A 223 2.16 -6.47 -1.18
C ASN A 223 3.06 -5.52 -1.95
N ASN A 224 4.01 -4.91 -1.25
CA ASN A 224 5.17 -4.26 -1.86
C ASN A 224 6.20 -5.31 -2.26
N LEU A 225 6.45 -5.39 -3.56
CA LEU A 225 7.39 -6.34 -4.13
C LEU A 225 8.48 -5.60 -4.89
N SER A 226 9.67 -6.21 -4.94
CA SER A 226 10.81 -5.70 -5.71
C SER A 226 11.35 -6.78 -6.64
N SER A 227 11.78 -6.37 -7.84
CA SER A 227 12.71 -7.17 -8.63
C SER A 227 14.04 -7.22 -7.88
N ILE A 228 14.59 -8.42 -7.72
CA ILE A 228 15.79 -8.67 -6.93
C ILE A 228 16.81 -9.39 -7.79
N GLU A 229 17.98 -8.79 -7.91
CA GLU A 229 19.11 -9.30 -8.69
C GLU A 229 20.39 -9.29 -7.84
N SER A 230 21.31 -10.23 -8.12
CA SER A 230 22.63 -10.20 -7.48
C SER A 230 23.46 -9.05 -8.03
N ALA A 231 24.25 -8.41 -7.18
CA ALA A 231 25.12 -7.30 -7.55
C ALA A 231 26.29 -7.75 -8.44
N THR A 232 26.69 -9.02 -8.30
CA THR A 232 27.70 -9.67 -9.14
C THR A 232 27.31 -11.12 -9.42
N ASP A 233 28.07 -11.80 -10.28
CA ASP A 233 27.91 -13.23 -10.57
C ASP A 233 28.56 -14.15 -9.52
N ARG A 234 29.02 -13.60 -8.40
CA ARG A 234 29.59 -14.39 -7.31
C ARG A 234 28.52 -15.31 -6.70
N PRO A 235 28.84 -16.58 -6.40
CA PRO A 235 27.88 -17.49 -5.78
C PRO A 235 27.27 -16.96 -4.48
N GLU A 236 28.04 -16.19 -3.70
CA GLU A 236 27.56 -15.60 -2.45
C GLU A 236 26.49 -14.53 -2.70
N ASP A 237 26.69 -13.65 -3.69
CA ASP A 237 25.73 -12.59 -4.03
C ASP A 237 24.46 -13.18 -4.67
N ILE A 238 24.57 -14.25 -5.44
CA ILE A 238 23.41 -15.01 -5.97
C ILE A 238 22.60 -15.63 -4.83
N ALA A 239 23.27 -16.24 -3.85
CA ALA A 239 22.61 -16.79 -2.67
C ALA A 239 21.95 -15.69 -1.82
N ALA A 240 22.61 -14.53 -1.68
CA ALA A 240 22.06 -13.36 -0.99
C ALA A 240 20.82 -12.79 -1.70
N ALA A 241 20.82 -12.71 -3.03
CA ALA A 241 19.65 -12.33 -3.82
C ALA A 241 18.47 -13.29 -3.60
N LYS A 242 18.72 -14.61 -3.53
CA LYS A 242 17.68 -15.59 -3.19
C LYS A 242 17.10 -15.40 -1.78
N ARG A 243 17.95 -15.09 -0.79
CA ARG A 243 17.51 -14.78 0.59
C ARG A 243 16.71 -13.48 0.65
N LEU A 244 17.14 -12.44 -0.07
CA LEU A 244 16.38 -11.18 -0.11
C LEU A 244 15.04 -11.36 -0.84
N ASP A 245 14.98 -12.16 -1.92
CA ASP A 245 13.70 -12.54 -2.54
C ASP A 245 12.80 -13.32 -1.59
N GLY A 246 13.40 -14.18 -0.77
CA GLY A 246 12.74 -14.84 0.36
C GLY A 246 12.10 -13.85 1.33
N HIS A 247 12.87 -12.87 1.78
CA HIS A 247 12.49 -11.87 2.78
C HIS A 247 11.47 -10.84 2.28
N THR A 248 11.66 -10.35 1.04
CA THR A 248 10.86 -9.25 0.46
C THR A 248 9.63 -9.75 -0.27
N ASN A 249 9.71 -10.90 -0.96
CA ASN A 249 8.63 -11.35 -1.83
C ASN A 249 7.99 -12.65 -1.34
N ARG A 250 8.75 -13.74 -1.25
CA ARG A 250 8.20 -15.09 -1.00
C ARG A 250 7.60 -15.25 0.39
N TRP A 251 8.15 -14.60 1.42
CA TRP A 251 7.61 -14.65 2.78
C TRP A 251 6.14 -14.23 2.86
N TRP A 252 5.73 -13.32 1.97
CA TRP A 252 4.38 -12.76 1.91
C TRP A 252 3.50 -13.46 0.89
N LEU A 253 4.08 -13.91 -0.22
CA LEU A 253 3.34 -14.55 -1.31
C LEU A 253 3.11 -16.04 -1.09
N ASP A 254 4.09 -16.79 -0.57
CA ASP A 254 3.99 -18.25 -0.47
C ASP A 254 2.87 -18.70 0.50
N PRO A 255 2.73 -18.16 1.73
CA PRO A 255 1.68 -18.59 2.65
C PRO A 255 0.27 -18.32 2.12
N VAL A 256 0.02 -17.14 1.54
CA VAL A 256 -1.32 -16.76 1.02
C VAL A 256 -1.72 -17.56 -0.23
N HIS A 257 -0.76 -18.24 -0.87
CA HIS A 257 -1.01 -19.19 -1.97
C HIS A 257 -0.93 -20.66 -1.54
N GLY A 258 -0.97 -20.94 -0.23
CA GLY A 258 -1.02 -22.30 0.30
C GLY A 258 0.29 -23.08 0.16
N ARG A 259 1.42 -22.40 -0.01
CA ARG A 259 2.75 -23.03 -0.11
C ARG A 259 3.47 -23.14 1.24
N GLY A 260 2.89 -22.56 2.29
CA GLY A 260 3.53 -22.40 3.59
C GLY A 260 4.60 -21.30 3.57
N PHE A 261 5.25 -21.09 4.71
CA PHE A 261 6.39 -20.17 4.79
C PHE A 261 7.63 -20.77 4.12
N PRO A 262 8.47 -19.96 3.44
CA PRO A 262 9.66 -20.48 2.77
C PRO A 262 10.65 -21.10 3.77
N ALA A 263 10.92 -22.41 3.63
CA ALA A 263 11.75 -23.16 4.57
C ALA A 263 13.19 -22.60 4.69
N ASP A 264 13.75 -22.09 3.59
CA ASP A 264 15.06 -21.44 3.59
C ASP A 264 15.08 -20.17 4.43
N MET A 265 13.97 -19.44 4.49
CA MET A 265 13.86 -18.23 5.31
C MET A 265 13.56 -18.53 6.77
N VAL A 266 12.76 -19.57 7.05
CA VAL A 266 12.56 -20.05 8.43
C VAL A 266 13.91 -20.45 9.05
N GLU A 267 14.76 -21.15 8.29
CA GLU A 267 16.13 -21.47 8.72
C GLU A 267 16.98 -20.21 8.95
N VAL A 268 16.96 -19.25 8.01
CA VAL A 268 17.71 -17.98 8.13
C VAL A 268 17.31 -17.19 9.36
N TYR A 269 16.02 -17.14 9.71
CA TYR A 269 15.57 -16.40 10.88
C TYR A 269 15.82 -17.16 12.18
N GLY A 270 15.79 -18.50 12.15
CA GLY A 270 15.98 -19.32 13.35
C GLY A 270 14.93 -19.07 14.45
N VAL A 271 13.77 -18.53 14.08
CA VAL A 271 12.65 -18.27 14.97
C VAL A 271 11.55 -19.28 14.69
N GLU A 272 11.13 -20.00 15.73
CA GLU A 272 9.98 -20.90 15.65
C GLU A 272 8.70 -20.10 15.35
N LEU A 273 7.99 -20.50 14.29
CA LEU A 273 6.72 -19.88 13.93
C LEU A 273 5.65 -20.21 14.99
N PRO A 274 4.82 -19.24 15.41
CA PRO A 274 3.78 -19.46 16.42
C PRO A 274 2.55 -20.17 15.84
N GLU A 275 2.78 -21.22 15.05
CA GLU A 275 1.76 -21.91 14.29
C GLU A 275 0.84 -22.76 15.17
N VAL A 276 -0.46 -22.66 14.88
CA VAL A 276 -1.49 -23.54 15.40
C VAL A 276 -2.17 -24.26 14.23
N ALA A 277 -2.61 -25.50 14.45
CA ALA A 277 -3.29 -26.28 13.42
C ALA A 277 -4.48 -25.51 12.81
N GLY A 278 -4.53 -25.44 11.47
CA GLY A 278 -5.55 -24.69 10.72
C GLY A 278 -5.14 -23.28 10.30
N ASP A 279 -4.02 -22.76 10.82
CA ASP A 279 -3.58 -21.39 10.50
C ASP A 279 -3.16 -21.24 9.04
N LEU A 280 -2.37 -22.18 8.51
CA LEU A 280 -1.90 -22.09 7.11
C LEU A 280 -3.06 -22.17 6.12
N GLU A 281 -4.07 -23.00 6.39
CA GLU A 281 -5.30 -23.06 5.59
C GLU A 281 -6.10 -21.76 5.69
N THR A 282 -6.12 -21.13 6.86
CA THR A 282 -6.76 -19.83 7.08
C THR A 282 -6.05 -18.73 6.29
N MET A 283 -4.72 -18.67 6.34
CA MET A 283 -3.90 -17.72 5.58
C MET A 283 -4.07 -17.88 4.07
N ALA A 284 -4.23 -19.11 3.60
CA ALA A 284 -4.40 -19.46 2.18
C ALA A 284 -5.86 -19.37 1.69
N ALA A 285 -6.72 -18.62 2.39
CA ALA A 285 -8.09 -18.39 1.95
C ALA A 285 -8.08 -17.84 0.50
N PRO A 286 -8.87 -18.41 -0.43
CA PRO A 286 -8.81 -18.02 -1.83
C PRO A 286 -9.08 -16.53 -2.02
N LEU A 287 -8.23 -15.84 -2.78
CA LEU A 287 -8.35 -14.41 -3.10
C LEU A 287 -8.93 -14.19 -4.49
N ASP A 288 -9.67 -13.10 -4.65
CA ASP A 288 -10.32 -12.72 -5.91
C ASP A 288 -9.36 -11.93 -6.82
N TRP A 289 -8.36 -11.28 -6.24
CA TRP A 289 -7.33 -10.51 -6.94
C TRP A 289 -6.06 -10.32 -6.07
N LEU A 290 -4.93 -9.97 -6.69
CA LEU A 290 -3.70 -9.58 -5.99
C LEU A 290 -3.31 -8.12 -6.29
N GLY A 291 -2.89 -7.40 -5.27
CA GLY A 291 -2.38 -6.04 -5.36
C GLY A 291 -0.87 -5.98 -5.35
N LEU A 292 -0.29 -5.26 -6.31
CA LEU A 292 1.13 -4.96 -6.40
C LEU A 292 1.37 -3.49 -6.05
N ASN A 293 2.15 -3.26 -5.00
CA ASN A 293 2.84 -1.98 -4.80
C ASN A 293 4.26 -2.12 -5.35
N TYR A 294 4.66 -1.24 -6.27
CA TYR A 294 6.00 -1.26 -6.85
C TYR A 294 6.57 0.14 -6.97
N TYR A 295 7.84 0.27 -6.56
CA TYR A 295 8.56 1.55 -6.62
C TYR A 295 9.97 1.42 -7.20
N PHE A 296 10.75 0.42 -6.78
CA PHE A 296 12.15 0.28 -7.14
C PHE A 296 12.67 -1.18 -7.12
N PRO A 297 13.72 -1.49 -7.89
CA PRO A 297 14.42 -2.77 -7.86
C PRO A 297 15.43 -2.83 -6.71
N SER A 298 15.98 -4.01 -6.44
CA SER A 298 17.07 -4.21 -5.49
C SER A 298 18.21 -5.02 -6.11
N SER A 299 19.41 -4.43 -6.15
CA SER A 299 20.66 -5.14 -6.45
C SER A 299 21.33 -5.55 -5.14
N VAL A 300 21.74 -6.81 -4.99
CA VAL A 300 22.02 -7.41 -3.68
C VAL A 300 23.41 -8.03 -3.61
N ALA A 301 24.13 -7.76 -2.53
CA ALA A 301 25.37 -8.45 -2.19
C ALA A 301 25.23 -9.23 -0.87
N ASP A 302 26.08 -10.24 -0.71
CA ASP A 302 26.20 -10.99 0.54
C ASP A 302 26.67 -10.09 1.69
N ASP A 303 26.07 -10.28 2.86
CA ASP A 303 26.46 -9.59 4.10
C ASP A 303 26.29 -10.53 5.30
N PRO A 304 27.24 -11.45 5.52
CA PRO A 304 27.13 -12.47 6.55
C PRO A 304 27.21 -11.89 7.97
N SER A 305 27.73 -10.67 8.13
CA SER A 305 27.77 -9.94 9.40
C SER A 305 26.55 -9.04 9.62
N GLY A 306 25.76 -8.79 8.58
CA GLY A 306 24.58 -7.94 8.63
C GLY A 306 23.41 -8.61 9.37
N PRO A 307 22.34 -7.85 9.65
CA PRO A 307 21.12 -8.40 10.20
C PRO A 307 20.49 -9.42 9.23
N ALA A 308 19.59 -10.28 9.74
CA ALA A 308 18.79 -11.14 8.87
C ALA A 308 18.10 -10.28 7.78
N PRO A 309 18.13 -10.68 6.50
CA PRO A 309 18.46 -12.00 5.97
C PRO A 309 19.94 -12.21 5.55
N HIS A 310 20.88 -11.50 6.19
CA HIS A 310 22.32 -11.55 5.90
C HIS A 310 22.64 -11.17 4.44
N ALA A 311 21.96 -10.14 3.96
CA ALA A 311 22.09 -9.59 2.62
C ALA A 311 21.92 -8.08 2.68
N ARG A 312 22.60 -7.35 1.79
CA ARG A 312 22.51 -5.89 1.73
C ARG A 312 22.26 -5.40 0.32
N THR A 313 21.44 -4.36 0.20
CA THR A 313 21.22 -3.66 -1.07
C THR A 313 22.46 -2.85 -1.45
N VAL A 314 22.89 -2.99 -2.70
CA VAL A 314 23.98 -2.25 -3.31
C VAL A 314 23.42 -1.11 -4.12
N ARG A 315 23.88 0.11 -3.82
CA ARG A 315 23.55 1.29 -4.61
C ARG A 315 24.25 1.22 -5.97
N ARG A 316 23.49 1.04 -7.05
CA ARG A 316 24.00 1.17 -8.41
C ARG A 316 24.30 2.63 -8.74
N LEU A 317 25.43 2.87 -9.41
CA LEU A 317 25.90 4.18 -9.86
C LEU A 317 25.39 4.49 -11.27
N GLY A 318 25.12 5.76 -11.56
CA GLY A 318 24.76 6.22 -12.91
C GLY A 318 23.31 5.92 -13.34
N VAL A 319 22.47 5.41 -12.43
CA VAL A 319 21.04 5.18 -12.66
C VAL A 319 20.20 6.35 -12.14
N PRO A 320 19.08 6.71 -12.80
CA PRO A 320 18.18 7.76 -12.30
C PRO A 320 17.57 7.38 -10.94
N ARG A 321 17.36 8.37 -10.08
CA ARG A 321 16.78 8.18 -8.75
C ARG A 321 15.71 9.21 -8.42
N THR A 322 14.78 8.84 -7.56
CA THR A 322 13.73 9.73 -7.03
C THR A 322 14.27 10.60 -5.89
N GLY A 323 13.46 11.52 -5.36
CA GLY A 323 13.72 12.27 -4.14
C GLY A 323 13.76 11.41 -2.86
N MET A 324 13.32 10.15 -2.92
CA MET A 324 13.56 9.14 -1.88
C MET A 324 14.92 8.45 -2.01
N ASP A 325 15.71 8.82 -3.03
CA ASP A 325 16.92 8.13 -3.44
C ASP A 325 16.69 6.69 -3.93
N TRP A 326 15.48 6.40 -4.41
CA TRP A 326 15.11 5.10 -4.97
C TRP A 326 15.44 5.02 -6.45
N GLU A 327 15.96 3.88 -6.90
CA GLU A 327 16.30 3.63 -8.31
C GLU A 327 15.04 3.60 -9.17
N VAL A 328 15.06 4.33 -10.29
CA VAL A 328 13.95 4.36 -11.25
C VAL A 328 14.16 3.27 -12.29
N GLU A 329 13.39 2.19 -12.20
CA GLU A 329 13.42 1.10 -13.17
C GLU A 329 12.00 0.57 -13.45
N ALA A 330 11.46 0.90 -14.63
CA ALA A 330 10.13 0.43 -15.02
C ALA A 330 10.09 -1.06 -15.42
N ALA A 331 11.23 -1.70 -15.70
CA ALA A 331 11.23 -3.12 -16.09
C ALA A 331 10.83 -4.07 -14.93
N GLY A 332 11.10 -3.67 -13.68
CA GLY A 332 10.73 -4.46 -12.51
C GLY A 332 9.22 -4.62 -12.32
N ILE A 333 8.39 -3.59 -12.58
CA ILE A 333 6.93 -3.71 -12.46
C ILE A 333 6.37 -4.72 -13.47
N GLU A 334 6.88 -4.70 -14.71
CA GLU A 334 6.49 -5.67 -15.73
C GLU A 334 6.90 -7.09 -15.33
N SER A 335 8.13 -7.27 -14.85
CA SER A 335 8.65 -8.56 -14.39
C SER A 335 7.83 -9.13 -13.24
N LEU A 336 7.45 -8.31 -12.27
CA LEU A 336 6.65 -8.74 -11.12
C LEU A 336 5.20 -9.05 -11.48
N LEU A 337 4.57 -8.28 -12.38
CA LEU A 337 3.23 -8.60 -12.88
C LEU A 337 3.21 -9.96 -13.59
N LEU A 338 4.23 -10.25 -14.40
CA LEU A 338 4.37 -11.55 -15.06
C LEU A 338 4.71 -12.67 -14.07
N ARG A 339 5.53 -12.39 -13.05
CA ARG A 339 5.81 -13.36 -11.96
C ARG A 339 4.55 -13.73 -11.20
N LEU A 340 3.75 -12.75 -10.77
CA LEU A 340 2.47 -13.00 -10.09
C LEU A 340 1.52 -13.81 -10.98
N THR A 341 1.54 -13.56 -12.29
CA THR A 341 0.72 -14.28 -13.26
C THR A 341 1.16 -15.74 -13.43
N HIS A 342 2.45 -15.97 -13.69
CA HIS A 342 2.96 -17.29 -14.06
C HIS A 342 3.29 -18.16 -12.84
N ASP A 343 3.96 -17.59 -11.85
CA ASP A 343 4.46 -18.36 -10.71
C ASP A 343 3.39 -18.54 -9.65
N TYR A 344 2.50 -17.57 -9.46
CA TYR A 344 1.43 -17.62 -8.44
C TYR A 344 0.03 -17.78 -9.02
N GLY A 345 -0.10 -17.84 -10.35
CA GLY A 345 -1.37 -18.15 -11.01
C GLY A 345 -2.42 -17.06 -10.90
N ALA A 346 -2.02 -15.81 -10.65
CA ALA A 346 -2.95 -14.70 -10.49
C ALA A 346 -3.89 -14.58 -11.71
N ARG A 347 -5.18 -14.36 -11.43
CA ARG A 347 -6.23 -14.22 -12.46
C ARG A 347 -6.77 -12.80 -12.59
N LYS A 348 -6.44 -11.94 -11.65
CA LYS A 348 -6.78 -10.51 -11.64
C LYS A 348 -5.72 -9.78 -10.83
N LEU A 349 -5.08 -8.79 -11.44
CA LEU A 349 -4.01 -8.00 -10.85
C LEU A 349 -4.38 -6.52 -10.83
N TYR A 350 -4.02 -5.85 -9.75
CA TYR A 350 -4.06 -4.39 -9.67
C TYR A 350 -2.67 -3.89 -9.30
N VAL A 351 -2.17 -2.88 -10.01
CA VAL A 351 -1.09 -2.05 -9.46
C VAL A 351 -1.76 -1.10 -8.47
N THR A 352 -1.65 -1.40 -7.18
CA THR A 352 -2.36 -0.69 -6.11
C THR A 352 -1.61 0.53 -5.58
N GLU A 353 -0.31 0.56 -5.81
CA GLU A 353 0.54 1.75 -5.67
C GLU A 353 1.71 1.71 -6.65
N ASN A 354 1.91 2.84 -7.34
CA ASN A 354 3.13 3.13 -8.07
C ASN A 354 3.25 4.66 -8.19
N GLY A 355 4.44 5.19 -7.90
CA GLY A 355 4.63 6.63 -7.84
C GLY A 355 6.07 7.02 -7.52
N SER A 356 6.31 8.31 -7.42
CA SER A 356 7.65 8.85 -7.17
C SER A 356 7.60 10.20 -6.47
N ALA A 357 8.49 10.40 -5.49
CA ALA A 357 8.76 11.71 -4.94
C ALA A 357 9.81 12.46 -5.77
N TYR A 358 9.58 13.75 -6.00
CA TYR A 358 10.54 14.69 -6.57
C TYR A 358 10.32 16.06 -5.92
N PRO A 359 11.34 16.93 -5.89
CA PRO A 359 11.14 18.33 -5.53
C PRO A 359 10.17 18.98 -6.52
N ASP A 360 9.02 19.44 -6.03
CA ASP A 360 8.02 20.11 -6.86
C ASP A 360 8.38 21.60 -7.03
N VAL A 361 8.18 22.14 -8.23
CA VAL A 361 8.41 23.56 -8.51
C VAL A 361 7.07 24.30 -8.62
N VAL A 362 6.72 25.06 -7.59
CA VAL A 362 5.55 25.97 -7.62
C VAL A 362 5.95 27.26 -8.34
N ARG A 363 5.32 27.54 -9.48
CA ARG A 363 5.53 28.74 -10.29
C ARG A 363 4.80 29.96 -9.72
N PRO A 364 5.19 31.20 -10.12
CA PRO A 364 4.52 32.42 -9.66
C PRO A 364 3.02 32.52 -9.98
N ASP A 365 2.55 31.80 -11.01
CA ASP A 365 1.14 31.72 -11.39
C ASP A 365 0.35 30.65 -10.60
N GLY A 366 1.01 29.98 -9.66
CA GLY A 366 0.43 28.92 -8.83
C GLY A 366 0.43 27.54 -9.46
N THR A 367 0.90 27.37 -10.69
CA THR A 367 1.06 26.04 -11.31
C THR A 367 2.23 25.27 -10.70
N VAL A 368 2.18 23.94 -10.73
CA VAL A 368 3.21 23.07 -10.14
C VAL A 368 3.79 22.16 -11.20
N ASP A 369 5.08 22.31 -11.46
CA ASP A 369 5.83 21.48 -12.40
C ASP A 369 6.56 20.34 -11.70
N ASP A 370 6.51 19.18 -12.35
CA ASP A 370 7.15 17.93 -11.93
C ASP A 370 7.43 17.00 -13.14
N PRO A 371 8.28 17.43 -14.08
CA PRO A 371 8.53 16.68 -15.32
C PRO A 371 9.14 15.30 -15.05
N GLU A 372 9.93 15.12 -13.99
CA GLU A 372 10.51 13.84 -13.60
C GLU A 372 9.42 12.85 -13.15
N ARG A 373 8.42 13.30 -12.38
CA ARG A 373 7.26 12.48 -11.99
C ARG A 373 6.44 12.09 -13.21
N THR A 374 6.27 13.02 -14.14
CA THR A 374 5.61 12.76 -15.42
C THR A 374 6.34 11.66 -16.21
N ALA A 375 7.66 11.76 -16.34
CA ALA A 375 8.47 10.76 -17.03
C ALA A 375 8.45 9.39 -16.33
N TYR A 376 8.50 9.36 -14.98
CA TYR A 376 8.37 8.13 -14.19
C TYR A 376 7.04 7.43 -14.48
N LEU A 377 5.93 8.19 -14.38
CA LEU A 377 4.57 7.70 -14.59
C LEU A 377 4.40 7.09 -15.99
N GLU A 378 4.83 7.81 -17.04
CA GLU A 378 4.72 7.32 -18.42
C GLU A 378 5.52 6.03 -18.65
N GLN A 379 6.72 5.94 -18.06
CA GLN A 379 7.57 4.76 -18.18
C GLN A 379 6.93 3.53 -17.53
N HIS A 380 6.44 3.67 -16.30
CA HIS A 380 5.84 2.55 -15.56
C HIS A 380 4.49 2.13 -16.15
N LEU A 381 3.67 3.06 -16.62
CA LEU A 381 2.42 2.72 -17.32
C LEU A 381 2.65 1.99 -18.64
N ALA A 382 3.68 2.36 -19.40
CA ALA A 382 4.04 1.61 -20.61
C ALA A 382 4.59 0.21 -20.29
N ALA A 383 5.29 0.02 -19.17
CA ALA A 383 5.68 -1.29 -18.68
C ALA A 383 4.45 -2.13 -18.23
N CYS A 384 3.48 -1.52 -17.56
CA CYS A 384 2.19 -2.17 -17.22
C CYS A 384 1.43 -2.63 -18.48
N ALA A 385 1.31 -1.75 -19.48
CA ALA A 385 0.70 -2.11 -20.77
C ALA A 385 1.48 -3.23 -21.48
N SER A 386 2.81 -3.26 -21.35
CA SER A 386 3.64 -4.35 -21.85
C SER A 386 3.38 -5.68 -21.16
N ALA A 387 3.26 -5.69 -19.83
CA ALA A 387 2.88 -6.87 -19.07
C ALA A 387 1.50 -7.39 -19.50
N ALA A 388 0.51 -6.49 -19.67
CA ALA A 388 -0.83 -6.85 -20.13
C ALA A 388 -0.80 -7.51 -21.53
N ARG A 389 -0.06 -6.95 -22.50
CA ARG A 389 0.15 -7.60 -23.81
C ARG A 389 0.77 -8.98 -23.70
N LYS A 390 1.67 -9.17 -22.74
CA LYS A 390 2.36 -10.45 -22.49
C LYS A 390 1.50 -11.45 -21.70
N GLY A 391 0.26 -11.10 -21.38
CA GLY A 391 -0.72 -12.01 -20.79
C GLY A 391 -0.97 -11.80 -19.28
N ALA A 392 -0.39 -10.76 -18.66
CA ALA A 392 -0.74 -10.43 -17.28
C ALA A 392 -2.21 -9.94 -17.20
N PRO A 393 -3.05 -10.48 -16.30
CA PRO A 393 -4.46 -10.10 -16.19
C PRO A 393 -4.62 -8.80 -15.38
N LEU A 394 -3.99 -7.73 -15.87
CA LEU A 394 -3.99 -6.42 -15.23
C LEU A 394 -5.34 -5.73 -15.41
N ALA A 395 -6.04 -5.48 -14.30
CA ALA A 395 -7.39 -4.93 -14.26
C ALA A 395 -7.45 -3.47 -13.76
N GLY A 396 -6.33 -2.92 -13.26
CA GLY A 396 -6.28 -1.51 -12.88
C GLY A 396 -4.91 -1.02 -12.42
N TYR A 397 -4.80 0.30 -12.33
CA TYR A 397 -3.63 1.03 -11.88
C TYR A 397 -4.05 2.19 -10.99
N PHE A 398 -3.47 2.24 -9.79
CA PHE A 398 -3.67 3.28 -8.79
C PHE A 398 -2.38 4.08 -8.62
N ALA A 399 -2.41 5.36 -9.00
CA ALA A 399 -1.26 6.24 -8.82
C ALA A 399 -1.09 6.55 -7.32
N TRP A 400 0.11 6.30 -6.79
CA TRP A 400 0.50 6.76 -5.46
C TRP A 400 1.18 8.13 -5.58
N SER A 401 0.57 9.22 -5.13
CA SER A 401 -0.71 9.35 -4.40
C SER A 401 -1.65 10.35 -5.07
N LEU A 402 -2.89 10.44 -4.59
CA LEU A 402 -3.75 11.56 -4.96
C LEU A 402 -3.15 12.89 -4.52
N LEU A 403 -2.86 13.01 -3.21
CA LEU A 403 -2.39 14.23 -2.55
C LEU A 403 -0.95 14.03 -2.05
N ASP A 404 -0.16 15.10 -2.08
CA ASP A 404 0.99 15.20 -1.17
C ASP A 404 0.50 15.04 0.27
N ASN A 405 1.22 14.27 1.07
CA ASN A 405 0.75 13.81 2.37
C ASN A 405 1.92 13.57 3.34
N PHE A 406 1.61 13.09 4.55
CA PHE A 406 2.61 12.70 5.54
C PHE A 406 3.31 11.41 5.11
N GLU A 407 4.55 11.49 4.63
CA GLU A 407 5.32 10.33 4.14
C GLU A 407 6.05 9.62 5.29
N TRP A 408 5.26 9.15 6.26
CA TRP A 408 5.72 8.29 7.35
C TRP A 408 6.92 8.90 8.11
N ALA A 409 8.04 8.16 8.24
CA ALA A 409 9.24 8.64 8.91
C ALA A 409 9.88 9.90 8.27
N TYR A 410 9.53 10.22 7.03
CA TYR A 410 10.08 11.36 6.29
C TYR A 410 9.25 12.65 6.44
N GLY A 411 8.16 12.60 7.21
CA GLY A 411 7.29 13.75 7.43
C GLY A 411 6.72 14.31 6.13
N TYR A 412 6.66 15.63 6.00
CA TYR A 412 6.05 16.31 4.85
C TYR A 412 7.03 16.72 3.75
N ASP A 413 8.32 16.37 3.89
CA ASP A 413 9.36 16.74 2.92
C ASP A 413 9.21 15.98 1.59
N LYS A 414 8.74 14.73 1.65
CA LYS A 414 8.61 13.87 0.47
C LYS A 414 7.21 13.97 -0.13
N ARG A 415 7.14 14.36 -1.39
CA ARG A 415 5.89 14.69 -2.10
C ARG A 415 5.61 13.70 -3.23
N PHE A 416 4.65 12.79 -3.03
CA PHE A 416 4.27 11.78 -4.03
C PHE A 416 3.04 12.17 -4.87
N GLY A 417 2.28 13.17 -4.46
CA GLY A 417 0.95 13.44 -5.00
C GLY A 417 0.94 13.84 -6.47
N LEU A 418 -0.09 13.43 -7.19
CA LEU A 418 -0.52 14.07 -8.44
C LEU A 418 -1.10 15.47 -8.19
N VAL A 419 -1.45 15.77 -6.94
CA VAL A 419 -1.95 17.05 -6.46
C VAL A 419 -1.03 17.56 -5.36
N HIS A 420 -0.51 18.76 -5.56
CA HIS A 420 0.26 19.49 -4.56
C HIS A 420 -0.67 19.96 -3.44
N VAL A 421 -0.22 19.78 -2.18
CA VAL A 421 -0.88 20.34 -1.00
C VAL A 421 0.03 21.39 -0.36
N ASP A 422 -0.46 22.62 -0.28
CA ASP A 422 0.13 23.61 0.62
C ASP A 422 -0.38 23.34 2.03
N TYR A 423 0.44 22.72 2.88
CA TYR A 423 0.03 22.32 4.23
C TYR A 423 -0.35 23.49 5.16
N LYS A 424 0.10 24.72 4.86
CA LYS A 424 -0.25 25.90 5.67
C LYS A 424 -1.65 26.41 5.35
N THR A 425 -2.02 26.39 4.07
CA THR A 425 -3.30 26.94 3.59
C THR A 425 -4.32 25.85 3.30
N GLN A 426 -3.89 24.60 3.25
CA GLN A 426 -4.63 23.43 2.80
C GLN A 426 -5.11 23.55 1.34
N ALA A 427 -4.49 24.41 0.53
CA ALA A 427 -4.83 24.56 -0.89
C ALA A 427 -4.33 23.36 -1.71
N ARG A 428 -5.16 22.87 -2.64
CA ARG A 428 -4.84 21.77 -3.57
C ARG A 428 -4.64 22.27 -5.00
N THR A 429 -3.50 21.90 -5.60
CA THR A 429 -3.19 22.22 -7.00
C THR A 429 -2.80 20.97 -7.79
N ILE A 430 -3.53 20.64 -8.85
CA ILE A 430 -3.18 19.51 -9.74
C ILE A 430 -1.86 19.84 -10.44
N LYS A 431 -0.84 18.98 -10.25
CA LYS A 431 0.50 19.13 -10.83
C LYS A 431 0.53 18.78 -12.32
N GLY A 432 1.64 19.06 -12.99
CA GLY A 432 1.88 18.64 -14.37
C GLY A 432 1.66 17.14 -14.59
N SER A 433 2.19 16.30 -13.68
CA SER A 433 1.97 14.85 -13.71
C SER A 433 0.51 14.45 -13.53
N GLY A 434 -0.24 15.15 -12.67
CA GLY A 434 -1.68 14.93 -12.49
C GLY A 434 -2.48 15.29 -13.75
N GLN A 435 -2.14 16.38 -14.42
CA GLN A 435 -2.72 16.75 -15.70
C GLN A 435 -2.41 15.69 -16.77
N ARG A 436 -1.16 15.22 -16.82
CA ARG A 436 -0.75 14.17 -17.75
C ARG A 436 -1.47 12.85 -17.48
N TYR A 437 -1.60 12.44 -16.23
CA TYR A 437 -2.37 11.26 -15.85
C TYR A 437 -3.83 11.38 -16.33
N ALA A 438 -4.45 12.55 -16.13
CA ALA A 438 -5.81 12.81 -16.60
C ALA A 438 -5.97 12.68 -18.13
N GLU A 439 -4.96 13.11 -18.91
CA GLU A 439 -4.95 12.90 -20.36
C GLU A 439 -4.90 11.43 -20.74
N ILE A 440 -4.05 10.64 -20.07
CA ILE A 440 -3.90 9.20 -20.31
C ILE A 440 -5.24 8.49 -20.04
N VAL A 441 -5.84 8.77 -18.88
CA VAL A 441 -7.13 8.20 -18.46
C VAL A 441 -8.23 8.55 -19.46
N ARG A 442 -8.35 9.83 -19.85
CA ARG A 442 -9.34 10.26 -20.86
C ARG A 442 -9.11 9.60 -22.22
N LYS A 443 -7.85 9.44 -22.65
CA LYS A 443 -7.52 8.81 -23.93
C LYS A 443 -7.94 7.33 -23.97
N HIS A 444 -7.69 6.58 -22.88
CA HIS A 444 -8.12 5.19 -22.78
C HIS A 444 -9.65 5.09 -22.77
N ARG A 445 -10.30 5.81 -21.85
CA ARG A 445 -11.76 5.76 -21.67
C ARG A 445 -12.55 6.30 -22.87
N GLY A 446 -12.02 7.30 -23.57
CA GLY A 446 -12.62 7.86 -24.79
C GLY A 446 -12.39 7.05 -26.06
N GLY A 447 -11.46 6.07 -26.05
CA GLY A 447 -11.28 5.09 -27.12
C GLY A 447 -12.38 4.03 -27.09
N ALA A 448 -12.75 3.56 -25.90
CA ALA A 448 -13.81 2.56 -25.69
C ALA A 448 -15.20 3.04 -26.19
N SER A 449 -15.52 4.34 -26.02
CA SER A 449 -16.80 4.89 -26.44
C SER A 449 -16.98 5.06 -27.96
N LYS A 450 -15.93 4.85 -28.76
CA LYS A 450 -16.00 4.89 -30.24
C LYS A 450 -16.04 3.51 -30.90
N ALA A 451 -15.84 2.44 -30.11
CA ALA A 451 -15.85 1.06 -30.59
C ALA A 451 -17.17 0.33 -30.30
N ALA A 452 -17.97 0.84 -29.35
CA ALA A 452 -19.37 0.47 -29.11
C ALA A 452 -20.33 1.30 -29.99
#